data_AF-A0A2J6J9I6-F1
#
_entry.id   AF-A0A2J6J9I6-F1
#
_cell.length_a   1.000
_cell.length_b   1.000
_cell.length_c   1.000
_cell.angle_alpha   90.00
_cell.angle_beta   90.00
_cell.angle_gamma   90.00
#
_symmetry.space_group_name_H-M   'P 1'
#
loop_
_entity.id
_entity.type
_entity.pdbx_description
1 polymer ?
#
loop_
_entity_poly.entity_id
_entity_poly.type
_entity_poly.pdbx_seq_one_letter_code
_entity_poly.pdbx_strand_id
1 'polypeptide(L)'
;MEGRCCGGGDDVALGAKIASTSGCVNLSGFCSLSESAAVVAGSVLLVAGDSGILHVGVGCGVSTVSLFGPGIAEKWAPRGDRHIVLDHRLPCSPCTRFGYTPKCRDKGRCISEITVDEVYDAATTLLSSQGKVT
;
A
#
# COMPACT_ATOMS: atom_id res chain seq x y z
N MET A 1 -11.58 -15.31 1.55
CA MET A 1 -10.41 -14.68 0.90
C MET A 1 -9.41 -14.41 2.01
N GLU A 2 -8.22 -15.01 1.98
CA GLU A 2 -7.25 -14.89 3.08
C GLU A 2 -6.37 -13.65 2.89
N GLY A 3 -6.35 -12.75 3.88
CA GLY A 3 -5.47 -11.59 3.89
C GLY A 3 -4.06 -11.96 4.33
N ARG A 4 -3.04 -11.23 3.84
CA ARG A 4 -1.63 -11.42 4.19
C ARG A 4 -0.99 -10.07 4.49
N CYS A 5 -0.23 -9.97 5.58
CA CYS A 5 0.67 -8.85 5.84
C CYS A 5 2.07 -9.18 5.35
N CYS A 6 2.67 -8.28 4.57
CA CYS A 6 4.03 -8.40 4.06
C CYS A 6 4.85 -7.20 4.54
N GLY A 7 6.15 -7.41 4.78
CA GLY A 7 7.05 -6.37 5.29
C GLY A 7 8.43 -6.93 5.61
N GLY A 8 9.36 -6.03 5.93
CA GLY A 8 10.71 -6.40 6.37
C GLY A 8 10.76 -6.88 7.83
N GLY A 9 11.96 -7.09 8.34
CA GLY A 9 12.18 -7.45 9.75
C GLY A 9 11.63 -6.39 10.72
N ASP A 10 11.71 -5.12 10.35
CA ASP A 10 11.20 -4.01 11.16
C ASP A 10 9.66 -3.98 11.24
N ASP A 11 8.97 -4.64 10.31
CA ASP A 11 7.50 -4.69 10.24
C ASP A 11 6.89 -5.87 11.01
N VAL A 12 7.71 -6.77 11.59
CA VAL A 12 7.23 -8.00 12.27
C VAL A 12 6.23 -7.67 13.38
N ALA A 13 6.58 -6.71 14.25
CA ALA A 13 5.75 -6.34 15.39
C ALA A 13 4.44 -5.66 14.95
N LEU A 14 4.49 -4.82 13.92
CA LEU A 14 3.32 -4.14 13.36
C LEU A 14 2.39 -5.15 12.67
N GLY A 15 2.95 -6.04 11.85
CA GLY A 15 2.21 -7.12 11.19
C GLY A 15 1.52 -8.04 12.19
N ALA A 16 2.18 -8.39 13.31
CA ALA A 16 1.57 -9.21 14.36
C ALA A 16 0.37 -8.52 15.02
N LYS A 17 0.45 -7.20 15.22
CA LYS A 17 -0.65 -6.39 15.77
C LYS A 17 -1.86 -6.33 14.81
N ILE A 18 -1.62 -6.29 13.50
CA ILE A 18 -2.68 -6.31 12.49
C ILE A 18 -3.28 -7.72 12.38
N ALA A 19 -2.46 -8.76 12.39
CA ALA A 19 -2.89 -10.16 12.31
C ALA A 19 -3.78 -10.56 13.50
N SER A 20 -3.48 -10.08 14.71
CA SER A 20 -4.25 -10.43 15.90
C SER A 20 -5.68 -9.88 15.89
N THR A 21 -5.96 -8.82 15.12
CA THR A 21 -7.29 -8.21 15.02
C THR A 21 -8.05 -8.61 13.76
N SER A 22 -7.34 -8.83 12.65
CA SER A 22 -7.93 -9.13 11.35
C SER A 22 -8.00 -10.63 11.01
N GLY A 23 -7.21 -11.46 11.68
CA GLY A 23 -7.04 -12.87 11.32
C GLY A 23 -6.21 -13.10 10.05
N CYS A 24 -5.53 -12.07 9.52
CA CYS A 24 -4.63 -12.23 8.38
C CYS A 24 -3.34 -12.99 8.75
N VAL A 25 -2.70 -13.60 7.76
CA VAL A 25 -1.39 -14.26 7.96
C VAL A 25 -0.29 -13.19 7.96
N ASN A 26 0.52 -13.11 9.02
CA ASN A 26 1.68 -12.22 9.07
C ASN A 26 2.91 -12.92 8.47
N LEU A 27 3.43 -12.40 7.36
CA LEU A 27 4.64 -12.87 6.70
C LEU A 27 5.81 -11.88 6.82
N SER A 28 5.62 -10.75 7.51
CA SER A 28 6.65 -9.73 7.68
C SER A 28 7.90 -10.32 8.34
N GLY A 29 9.07 -10.09 7.74
CA GLY A 29 10.36 -10.60 8.23
C GLY A 29 10.62 -12.08 7.96
N PHE A 30 9.68 -12.82 7.38
CA PHE A 30 9.79 -14.26 7.12
C PHE A 30 9.95 -14.61 5.63
N CYS A 31 9.95 -13.61 4.75
CA CYS A 31 10.12 -13.79 3.30
C CYS A 31 11.36 -13.04 2.80
N SER A 32 12.10 -13.67 1.90
CA SER A 32 13.01 -12.99 0.98
C SER A 32 12.24 -12.05 0.05
N LEU A 33 12.98 -11.20 -0.69
CA LEU A 33 12.38 -10.31 -1.68
C LEU A 33 11.62 -11.09 -2.77
N SER A 34 12.20 -12.19 -3.27
CA SER A 34 11.57 -13.07 -4.25
C SER A 34 10.33 -13.78 -3.73
N GLU A 35 10.33 -14.24 -2.48
CA GLU A 35 9.16 -14.85 -1.85
C GLU A 35 8.06 -13.81 -1.63
N SER A 36 8.42 -12.60 -1.21
CA SER A 36 7.47 -11.49 -1.07
C SER A 36 6.82 -11.15 -2.41
N ALA A 37 7.60 -11.13 -3.50
CA ALA A 37 7.08 -10.93 -4.84
C ALA A 37 6.12 -12.05 -5.27
N ALA A 38 6.43 -13.31 -4.95
CA ALA A 38 5.55 -14.44 -5.25
C ALA A 38 4.21 -14.36 -4.49
N VAL A 39 4.25 -13.97 -3.21
CA VAL A 39 3.04 -13.74 -2.41
C VAL A 39 2.18 -12.62 -3.00
N VAL A 40 2.81 -11.50 -3.36
CA VAL A 40 2.12 -10.37 -3.97
C VAL A 40 1.53 -10.76 -5.33
N ALA A 41 2.28 -11.47 -6.18
CA ALA A 41 1.82 -11.92 -7.50
C ALA A 41 0.57 -12.82 -7.43
N GLY A 42 0.42 -13.59 -6.35
CA GLY A 42 -0.78 -14.40 -6.10
C GLY A 42 -1.97 -13.64 -5.50
N SER A 43 -1.87 -12.33 -5.29
CA SER A 43 -2.90 -11.51 -4.68
C SER A 43 -3.80 -10.85 -5.72
N VAL A 44 -5.11 -10.78 -5.43
CA VAL A 44 -6.09 -10.09 -6.30
C VAL A 44 -5.99 -8.57 -6.20
N LEU A 45 -5.58 -8.06 -5.05
CA LEU A 45 -5.45 -6.64 -4.73
C LEU A 45 -4.33 -6.45 -3.71
N LEU A 46 -3.53 -5.40 -3.88
CA LEU A 46 -2.54 -4.96 -2.92
C LEU A 46 -2.91 -3.57 -2.37
N VAL A 47 -3.03 -3.46 -1.05
CA VAL A 47 -3.11 -2.17 -0.35
C VAL A 47 -1.74 -1.88 0.24
N ALA A 48 -1.10 -0.77 -0.16
CA ALA A 48 0.26 -0.44 0.27
C ALA A 48 0.49 1.07 0.36
N GLY A 49 1.37 1.48 1.27
CA GLY A 49 1.94 2.85 1.23
C GLY A 49 2.96 3.01 0.08
N ASP A 50 3.49 4.22 -0.06
CA ASP A 50 4.63 4.52 -0.94
C ASP A 50 5.91 3.81 -0.47
N SER A 51 6.10 2.55 -0.87
CA SER A 51 7.26 1.73 -0.55
C SER A 51 7.58 0.73 -1.68
N GLY A 52 8.73 0.05 -1.59
CA GLY A 52 9.19 -0.88 -2.63
C GLY A 52 8.17 -1.98 -2.99
N ILE A 53 7.41 -2.47 -2.01
CA ILE A 53 6.43 -3.56 -2.25
C ILE A 53 5.28 -3.12 -3.17
N LEU A 54 4.92 -1.83 -3.16
CA LEU A 54 3.93 -1.28 -4.10
C LEU A 54 4.40 -1.47 -5.53
N HIS A 55 5.65 -1.10 -5.82
CA HIS A 55 6.22 -1.22 -7.17
C HIS A 55 6.40 -2.67 -7.61
N VAL A 56 6.73 -3.58 -6.69
CA VAL A 56 6.75 -5.02 -6.97
C VAL A 56 5.35 -5.49 -7.39
N GLY A 57 4.30 -5.12 -6.67
CA GLY A 57 2.92 -5.47 -7.02
C GLY A 57 2.49 -4.96 -8.40
N VAL A 58 2.83 -3.72 -8.73
CA VAL A 58 2.61 -3.16 -10.07
C VAL A 58 3.33 -3.97 -11.14
N GLY A 59 4.60 -4.32 -10.91
CA GLY A 59 5.39 -5.14 -11.83
C GLY A 59 4.82 -6.54 -12.04
N CYS A 60 4.19 -7.12 -11.01
CA CYS A 60 3.48 -8.39 -11.08
C CYS A 60 2.07 -8.29 -11.71
N GLY A 61 1.62 -7.09 -12.11
CA GLY A 61 0.30 -6.88 -12.71
C GLY A 61 -0.86 -6.86 -11.71
N VAL A 62 -0.57 -6.79 -10.41
CA VAL A 62 -1.57 -6.76 -9.33
C VAL A 62 -2.23 -5.38 -9.28
N SER A 63 -3.56 -5.35 -9.10
CA SER A 63 -4.28 -4.08 -8.89
C SER A 63 -3.92 -3.51 -7.52
N THR A 64 -3.75 -2.19 -7.41
CA THR A 64 -3.24 -1.58 -6.18
C THR A 64 -4.11 -0.43 -5.69
N VAL A 65 -4.35 -0.38 -4.38
CA VAL A 65 -4.74 0.85 -3.69
C VAL A 65 -3.49 1.37 -2.97
N SER A 66 -3.01 2.53 -3.40
CA SER A 66 -1.76 3.09 -2.90
C SER A 66 -1.99 4.34 -2.05
N LEU A 67 -1.36 4.38 -0.88
CA LEU A 67 -1.52 5.45 0.10
C LEU A 67 -0.31 6.38 0.06
N PHE A 68 -0.50 7.60 -0.43
CA PHE A 68 0.54 8.61 -0.53
C PHE A 68 0.29 9.72 0.49
N GLY A 69 1.30 9.94 1.34
CA GLY A 69 1.35 11.08 2.25
C GLY A 69 2.53 11.97 1.89
N PRO A 70 3.71 11.79 2.51
CA PRO A 70 4.88 12.63 2.29
C PRO A 70 5.57 12.43 0.93
N GLY A 71 5.35 11.28 0.29
CA GLY A 71 5.94 10.89 -0.99
C GLY A 71 5.38 11.68 -2.18
N ILE A 72 6.13 11.71 -3.28
CA ILE A 72 5.76 12.46 -4.49
C ILE A 72 4.92 11.57 -5.40
N ALA A 73 3.59 11.61 -5.26
CA ALA A 73 2.67 10.77 -6.03
C ALA A 73 2.81 10.98 -7.54
N GLU A 74 3.02 12.22 -8.02
CA GLU A 74 3.20 12.51 -9.46
C GLU A 74 4.40 11.77 -10.07
N LYS A 75 5.40 11.45 -9.25
CA LYS A 75 6.62 10.77 -9.67
C LYS A 75 6.52 9.25 -9.54
N TRP A 76 5.96 8.76 -8.44
CA TRP A 76 6.08 7.36 -8.05
C TRP A 76 4.76 6.58 -8.07
N ALA A 77 3.62 7.24 -8.09
CA ALA A 77 2.35 6.53 -8.04
C ALA A 77 2.14 5.66 -9.29
N PRO A 78 1.56 4.46 -9.15
CA PRO A 78 1.21 3.62 -10.27
C PRO A 78 0.24 4.33 -11.24
N ARG A 79 0.31 3.99 -12.52
CA ARG A 79 -0.53 4.59 -13.58
C ARG A 79 -1.42 3.53 -14.23
N GLY A 80 -2.58 3.96 -14.72
CA GLY A 80 -3.54 3.12 -15.44
C GLY A 80 -4.70 2.64 -14.57
N ASP A 81 -5.73 2.10 -15.22
CA ASP A 81 -7.07 1.92 -14.64
C ASP A 81 -7.17 0.80 -13.59
N ARG A 82 -6.09 0.04 -13.38
CA ARG A 82 -6.00 -1.02 -12.35
C ARG A 82 -5.52 -0.50 -10.99
N HIS A 83 -5.20 0.79 -10.91
CA HIS A 83 -4.58 1.37 -9.72
C HIS A 83 -5.38 2.58 -9.26
N ILE A 84 -5.62 2.64 -7.95
CA ILE A 84 -6.18 3.81 -7.28
C ILE A 84 -5.11 4.37 -6.35
N VAL A 85 -4.94 5.69 -6.42
CA VAL A 85 -3.98 6.45 -5.62
C VAL A 85 -4.76 7.35 -4.68
N LEU A 86 -4.61 7.13 -3.39
CA LEU A 86 -5.17 8.00 -2.35
C LEU A 86 -4.07 8.96 -1.90
N ASP A 87 -4.27 10.23 -2.24
CA ASP A 87 -3.38 11.34 -1.92
C ASP A 87 -4.23 12.60 -1.71
N HIS A 88 -4.27 13.10 -0.48
CA HIS A 88 -5.06 14.29 -0.12
C HIS A 88 -4.40 15.61 -0.54
N ARG A 89 -3.15 15.60 -1.02
CA ARG A 89 -2.43 16.78 -1.53
C ARG A 89 -2.50 18.00 -0.62
N LEU A 90 -2.31 17.78 0.69
CA LEU A 90 -2.28 18.87 1.66
C LEU A 90 -1.16 19.88 1.31
N PRO A 91 -1.29 21.17 1.63
CA PRO A 91 -0.27 22.19 1.28
C PRO A 91 1.15 21.89 1.78
N CYS A 92 1.29 21.07 2.83
CA CYS A 92 2.59 20.65 3.36
C CYS A 92 3.19 19.41 2.65
N SER A 93 2.46 18.79 1.72
CA SER A 93 2.84 17.57 1.01
C SER A 93 2.84 17.78 -0.51
N PRO A 94 3.75 17.14 -1.28
CA PRO A 94 4.79 16.22 -0.82
C PRO A 94 5.96 16.93 -0.10
N CYS A 95 6.51 16.30 0.93
CA CYS A 95 7.63 16.84 1.70
C CYS A 95 8.92 16.00 1.62
N THR A 96 8.85 14.79 1.07
CA THR A 96 10.03 13.97 0.80
C THR A 96 10.84 14.56 -0.37
N ARG A 97 12.15 14.78 -0.17
CA ARG A 97 13.08 15.25 -1.20
C ARG A 97 14.38 14.45 -1.14
N PHE A 98 14.83 13.96 -2.29
CA PHE A 98 16.08 13.18 -2.42
C PHE A 98 16.20 12.01 -1.43
N GLY A 99 15.08 11.33 -1.14
CA GLY A 99 15.05 10.21 -0.19
C GLY A 99 15.00 10.61 1.30
N TYR A 100 14.99 11.91 1.59
CA TYR A 100 14.86 12.43 2.95
C TYR A 100 13.46 13.00 3.18
N THR A 101 12.81 12.55 4.25
CA THR A 101 11.54 13.10 4.75
C THR A 101 11.82 13.85 6.05
N PRO A 102 11.61 15.18 6.10
CA PRO A 102 11.83 15.95 7.32
C PRO A 102 10.82 15.55 8.41
N LYS A 103 11.17 15.80 9.67
CA LYS A 103 10.24 15.61 10.79
C LYS A 103 8.98 16.46 10.58
N CYS A 104 7.82 15.79 10.52
CA CYS A 104 6.55 16.44 10.27
C CYS A 104 6.11 17.29 11.48
N ARG A 105 5.69 18.55 11.22
CA ARG A 105 5.09 19.43 12.24
C ARG A 105 3.64 19.07 12.51
N ASP A 106 2.96 18.54 11.50
CA ASP A 106 1.55 18.17 11.51
C ASP A 106 1.32 16.69 11.82
N LYS A 107 2.28 16.00 12.45
CA LYS A 107 2.17 14.59 12.89
C LYS A 107 1.70 13.60 11.80
N GLY A 108 2.03 13.87 10.53
CA GLY A 108 1.66 13.00 9.42
C GLY A 108 0.20 13.13 8.97
N ARG A 109 -0.45 14.28 9.20
CA ARG A 109 -1.83 14.55 8.75
C ARG A 109 -2.13 14.10 7.31
N CYS A 110 -1.19 14.30 6.38
CA CYS A 110 -1.37 13.92 4.98
C CYS A 110 -1.61 12.42 4.74
N ILE A 111 -1.10 11.53 5.60
CA ILE A 111 -1.38 10.09 5.52
C ILE A 111 -2.49 9.69 6.49
N SER A 112 -2.57 10.31 7.66
CA SER A 112 -3.55 9.93 8.69
C SER A 112 -4.97 10.40 8.39
N GLU A 113 -5.14 11.40 7.53
CA GLU A 113 -6.46 11.86 7.09
C GLU A 113 -7.07 10.93 6.02
N ILE A 114 -6.27 10.07 5.37
CA ILE A 114 -6.80 9.00 4.51
C ILE A 114 -7.57 8.02 5.38
N THR A 115 -8.88 7.99 5.19
CA THR A 115 -9.80 7.22 6.03
C THR A 115 -9.85 5.76 5.61
N VAL A 116 -10.28 4.90 6.54
CA VAL A 116 -10.52 3.47 6.26
C VAL A 116 -11.60 3.31 5.19
N ASP A 117 -12.63 4.16 5.20
CA ASP A 117 -13.72 4.13 4.23
C ASP A 117 -13.22 4.44 2.82
N GLU A 118 -12.35 5.45 2.64
CA GLU A 118 -11.73 5.74 1.33
C GLU A 118 -10.92 4.56 0.80
N VAL A 119 -10.16 3.89 1.68
CA VAL A 119 -9.39 2.68 1.32
C VAL A 119 -10.32 1.53 0.94
N TYR A 120 -11.39 1.34 1.70
CA TYR A 120 -12.38 0.29 1.47
C TYR A 120 -13.13 0.50 0.15
N ASP A 121 -13.60 1.71 -0.12
CA ASP A 121 -14.30 2.07 -1.35
C ASP A 121 -13.40 1.91 -2.59
N ALA A 122 -12.14 2.33 -2.48
CA ALA A 122 -11.15 2.10 -3.52
C ALA A 122 -10.92 0.60 -3.77
N ALA A 123 -10.76 -0.18 -2.71
CA ALA A 123 -10.54 -1.62 -2.79
C ALA A 123 -11.75 -2.34 -3.43
N THR A 124 -12.96 -2.02 -2.98
CA THR A 124 -14.19 -2.63 -3.53
C THR A 124 -14.45 -2.23 -4.98
N THR A 125 -14.11 -1.01 -5.37
CA THR A 125 -14.18 -0.56 -6.78
C THR A 125 -13.30 -1.43 -7.67
N LEU A 126 -12.04 -1.67 -7.28
CA LEU A 126 -11.11 -2.50 -8.05
C LEU A 126 -11.51 -3.98 -8.06
N LEU A 127 -11.98 -4.51 -6.92
CA LEU A 127 -12.43 -5.91 -6.86
C LEU A 127 -13.69 -6.14 -7.70
N SER A 128 -14.59 -5.16 -7.78
CA SER A 128 -15.81 -5.25 -8.59
C SER A 128 -15.54 -5.15 -10.09
N SER A 129 -14.49 -4.42 -10.51
CA SER A 129 -14.11 -4.30 -11.91
C SER A 129 -13.38 -5.55 -12.44
N GLN A 130 -12.68 -6.30 -11.57
CA GLN A 130 -12.00 -7.54 -11.93
C GLN A 130 -12.95 -8.70 -12.24
N GLY A 131 -14.21 -8.65 -11.80
CA GLY A 131 -15.23 -9.66 -12.10
C GLY A 131 -15.78 -9.64 -13.53
N LYS A 132 -15.29 -8.76 -14.41
CA LYS A 132 -15.72 -8.64 -15.82
C LYS A 132 -14.75 -9.22 -16.83
N VAL A 133 -13.76 -9.99 -16.41
CA VAL A 133 -12.87 -10.73 -17.32
C VAL A 133 -13.58 -12.02 -17.76
N THR A 134 -14.34 -11.92 -18.85
CA THR A 134 -14.77 -13.06 -19.67
C THR A 134 -13.60 -13.67 -20.42
#